data_AF-E6QFF8-F1
#
_entry.id   AF-E6QFF8-F1
#
_cell.length_a   1.000
_cell.length_b   1.000
_cell.length_c   1.000
_cell.angle_alpha   90.00
_cell.angle_beta   90.00
_cell.angle_gamma   90.00
#
_symmetry.space_group_name_H-M   'P 1'
#
loop_
_entity.id
_entity.type
_entity.pdbx_description
1 polymer ?
#
loop_
_entity_poly.entity_id
_entity_poly.type
_entity_poly.pdbx_seq_one_letter_code
_entity_poly.pdbx_strand_id
1 'polypeptide(L)'
;MDPWKEDLLQTFQSIECERQVLAMASEMARKLEFDYCAYGLRMPLPLARPKTALFSNYPAVWQARYQAQEYQAIDPTVRHAMRSPSPVVWSDDLFAPARELWEEARSFGLRAGLAHTCRDAGGMGGMLTLARAGETVTTAEWQAKACHILWLVQAVHLSMIRVIAPKLQPEIAVQLSRREVEVLRWTGEGKTSGEIANILNITERTVNFHISKAMAKLNAVNKTAAVLQAAMLGLLS
;
A
#
# COMPACT_ATOMS: atom_id res chain seq x y z
N MET A 1 -10.67 -20.25 -16.63
CA MET A 1 -9.81 -19.55 -15.64
C MET A 1 -9.28 -20.61 -14.68
N ASP A 2 -8.09 -20.44 -14.12
CA ASP A 2 -7.55 -21.38 -13.12
C ASP A 2 -8.46 -21.37 -11.88
N PRO A 3 -9.08 -22.50 -11.46
CA PRO A 3 -10.03 -22.56 -10.35
C PRO A 3 -9.46 -21.98 -9.05
N TRP A 4 -8.14 -22.07 -8.88
CA TRP A 4 -7.42 -21.50 -7.75
C TRP A 4 -7.57 -19.98 -7.65
N LYS A 5 -7.74 -19.29 -8.78
CA LYS A 5 -7.81 -17.82 -8.84
C LYS A 5 -9.19 -17.27 -8.52
N GLU A 6 -10.24 -17.91 -9.04
CA GLU A 6 -11.64 -17.50 -8.83
C GLU A 6 -12.08 -17.72 -7.37
N ASP A 7 -11.78 -18.90 -6.82
CA ASP A 7 -12.08 -19.24 -5.43
C ASP A 7 -11.39 -18.27 -4.46
N LEU A 8 -10.14 -17.90 -4.76
CA LEU A 8 -9.37 -17.00 -3.94
C LEU A 8 -9.94 -15.58 -3.94
N LEU A 9 -10.28 -15.00 -5.10
CA LEU A 9 -10.89 -13.66 -5.12
C LEU A 9 -12.25 -13.62 -4.41
N GLN A 10 -13.11 -14.62 -4.62
CA GLN A 10 -14.42 -14.66 -3.95
C GLN A 10 -14.27 -14.79 -2.43
N THR A 11 -13.35 -15.64 -1.98
CA THR A 11 -13.07 -15.83 -0.56
C THR A 11 -12.50 -14.56 0.07
N PHE A 12 -11.54 -13.89 -0.59
CA PHE A 12 -10.99 -12.63 -0.10
C PHE A 12 -12.02 -11.49 -0.12
N GLN A 13 -13.03 -11.56 -0.99
CA GLN A 13 -14.08 -10.55 -1.09
C GLN A 13 -15.05 -10.56 0.10
N SER A 14 -15.31 -11.71 0.72
CA SER A 14 -16.23 -11.82 1.87
C SER A 14 -15.59 -11.43 3.21
N ILE A 15 -14.28 -11.19 3.26
CA ILE A 15 -13.55 -10.88 4.49
C ILE A 15 -13.79 -9.43 4.95
N GLU A 16 -14.09 -9.23 6.24
CA GLU A 16 -14.46 -7.93 6.80
C GLU A 16 -13.37 -7.30 7.69
N CYS A 17 -12.32 -8.04 8.07
CA CYS A 17 -11.24 -7.50 8.89
C CYS A 17 -9.84 -8.00 8.50
N GLU A 18 -8.83 -7.19 8.82
CA GLU A 18 -7.41 -7.41 8.51
C GLU A 18 -6.86 -8.73 9.05
N ARG A 19 -7.35 -9.17 10.22
CA ARG A 19 -6.92 -10.43 10.85
C ARG A 19 -7.32 -11.65 10.01
N GLN A 20 -8.53 -11.64 9.46
CA GLN A 20 -9.02 -12.71 8.59
C GLN A 20 -8.28 -12.70 7.25
N VAL A 21 -7.97 -11.52 6.70
CA VAL A 21 -7.16 -11.41 5.47
C VAL A 21 -5.78 -12.02 5.69
N LEU A 22 -5.12 -11.70 6.81
CA LEU A 22 -3.82 -12.27 7.17
C LEU A 22 -3.89 -13.79 7.39
N ALA A 23 -4.93 -14.29 8.06
CA ALA A 23 -5.12 -15.71 8.30
C ALA A 23 -5.25 -16.50 6.98
N MET A 24 -6.07 -15.98 6.05
CA MET A 24 -6.21 -16.57 4.71
C MET A 24 -4.89 -16.48 3.92
N ALA A 25 -4.22 -15.33 3.94
CA ALA A 25 -2.91 -15.17 3.31
C ALA A 25 -1.89 -16.16 3.87
N SER A 26 -1.92 -16.44 5.18
CA SER A 26 -1.05 -17.43 5.83
C SER A 26 -1.36 -18.86 5.41
N GLU A 27 -2.63 -19.20 5.18
CA GLU A 27 -3.01 -20.50 4.64
C GLU A 27 -2.53 -20.68 3.20
N MET A 28 -2.72 -19.66 2.37
CA MET A 28 -2.27 -19.70 0.98
C MET A 28 -0.74 -19.71 0.87
N ALA A 29 -0.04 -18.98 1.75
CA ALA A 29 1.42 -19.06 1.88
C ALA A 29 1.89 -20.49 2.15
N ARG A 30 1.22 -21.21 3.06
CA ARG A 30 1.54 -22.63 3.36
C ARG A 30 1.31 -23.55 2.17
N LYS A 31 0.25 -23.34 1.38
CA LYS A 31 0.01 -24.07 0.12
C LYS A 31 1.09 -23.80 -0.93
N LEU A 32 1.82 -22.69 -0.80
CA LEU A 32 2.96 -22.33 -1.64
C LEU A 32 4.32 -22.71 -0.98
N GLU A 33 4.30 -23.47 0.12
CA GLU A 33 5.48 -23.90 0.90
C GLU A 33 6.24 -22.75 1.56
N PHE A 34 5.52 -21.72 2.02
CA PHE A 34 6.02 -20.68 2.89
C PHE A 34 5.38 -20.78 4.28
N ASP A 35 6.20 -20.73 5.31
CA ASP A 35 5.77 -20.84 6.72
C ASP A 35 5.11 -19.53 7.19
N TYR A 36 5.62 -18.41 6.68
CA TYR A 36 5.31 -17.09 7.16
C TYR A 36 4.87 -16.14 6.04
N CYS A 37 4.03 -15.18 6.41
CA CYS A 37 3.70 -14.03 5.59
C CYS A 37 3.64 -12.74 6.40
N ALA A 38 3.99 -11.65 5.74
CA ALA A 38 3.82 -10.30 6.26
C ALA A 38 3.26 -9.38 5.17
N TYR A 39 2.35 -8.49 5.54
CA TYR A 39 1.79 -7.49 4.66
C TYR A 39 2.01 -6.10 5.24
N GLY A 40 2.71 -5.26 4.48
CA GLY A 40 2.88 -3.83 4.76
C GLY A 40 1.94 -3.00 3.87
N LEU A 41 1.25 -2.03 4.46
CA LEU A 41 0.49 -1.00 3.76
C LEU A 41 1.12 0.37 4.03
N ARG A 42 1.21 1.20 3.00
CA ARG A 42 1.62 2.58 3.07
C ARG A 42 0.61 3.47 2.37
N MET A 43 -0.01 4.36 3.13
CA MET A 43 -0.89 5.40 2.59
C MET A 43 -0.06 6.46 1.86
N PRO A 44 -0.59 7.08 0.79
CA PRO A 44 0.12 8.14 0.07
C PRO A 44 0.27 9.41 0.91
N LEU A 45 -0.57 9.59 1.94
CA LEU A 45 -0.63 10.80 2.75
C LEU A 45 -0.63 10.50 4.26
N PRO A 46 -0.14 11.44 5.10
CA PRO A 46 0.56 12.69 4.74
C PRO A 46 1.94 12.44 4.08
N LEU A 47 2.42 13.37 3.23
CA LEU A 47 3.68 13.18 2.49
C LEU A 47 4.92 13.06 3.40
N ALA A 48 5.01 13.92 4.42
CA ALA A 48 6.19 13.99 5.29
C ALA A 48 6.32 12.74 6.20
N ARG A 49 5.20 12.22 6.68
CA ARG A 49 5.14 11.02 7.51
C ARG A 49 3.95 10.15 7.07
N PRO A 50 4.13 9.35 6.01
CA PRO A 50 3.10 8.46 5.50
C PRO A 50 2.60 7.52 6.60
N LYS A 51 1.29 7.33 6.68
CA LYS A 51 0.71 6.34 7.58
C LYS A 51 1.03 4.95 7.05
N THR A 52 1.55 4.08 7.91
CA THR A 52 1.87 2.69 7.56
C THR A 52 1.19 1.73 8.51
N ALA A 53 0.88 0.53 8.02
CA ALA A 53 0.41 -0.59 8.84
C ALA A 53 1.17 -1.85 8.43
N LEU A 54 1.50 -2.69 9.41
CA LEU A 54 2.22 -3.94 9.21
C LEU A 54 1.45 -5.06 9.91
N PHE A 55 1.22 -6.15 9.18
CA PHE A 55 0.53 -7.34 9.67
C PHE A 55 1.39 -8.54 9.35
N SER A 56 1.60 -9.45 10.28
CA SER A 56 2.39 -10.66 10.00
C SER A 56 2.03 -11.81 10.93
N ASN A 57 2.30 -13.04 10.48
CA ASN A 57 2.26 -14.23 11.32
C ASN A 57 3.66 -14.61 11.86
N TYR A 58 4.63 -13.69 11.80
CA TYR A 58 5.96 -13.90 12.34
C TYR A 58 5.94 -14.18 13.85
N PRO A 59 6.99 -14.80 14.41
CA PRO A 59 7.11 -14.96 15.85
C PRO A 59 6.90 -13.61 16.57
N ALA A 60 6.05 -13.58 17.60
CA ALA A 60 5.68 -12.33 18.28
C ALA A 60 6.91 -11.58 18.83
N VAL A 61 7.91 -12.33 19.31
CA VAL A 61 9.19 -11.78 19.78
C VAL A 61 9.93 -11.06 18.63
N TRP A 62 9.91 -11.61 17.43
CA TRP A 62 10.50 -10.96 16.26
C TRP A 62 9.74 -9.70 15.86
N GLN A 63 8.41 -9.74 15.88
CA GLN A 63 7.59 -8.55 15.57
C GLN A 63 7.90 -7.39 16.53
N ALA A 64 8.00 -7.67 17.83
CA ALA A 64 8.36 -6.69 18.85
C ALA A 64 9.79 -6.16 18.65
N ARG A 65 10.75 -7.04 18.33
CA ARG A 65 12.14 -6.67 18.06
C ARG A 65 12.26 -5.77 16.83
N TYR A 66 11.61 -6.13 15.72
CA TYR A 66 11.60 -5.36 14.47
C TYR A 66 11.04 -3.94 14.67
N GLN A 67 9.97 -3.82 15.48
CA GLN A 67 9.41 -2.52 15.83
C GLN A 67 10.34 -1.71 16.75
N ALA A 68 10.91 -2.34 17.79
CA ALA A 68 11.78 -1.66 18.75
C ALA A 68 13.07 -1.12 18.14
N GLN A 69 13.61 -1.79 17.11
CA GLN A 69 14.80 -1.38 16.38
C GLN A 69 14.48 -0.50 15.15
N GLU A 70 13.21 -0.17 14.92
CA GLU A 70 12.75 0.60 13.75
C GLU A 70 13.25 0.03 12.41
N TYR A 71 13.35 -1.29 12.30
CA TYR A 71 13.99 -1.95 11.16
C TYR A 71 13.33 -1.63 9.81
N GLN A 72 12.06 -1.22 9.81
CA GLN A 72 11.36 -0.72 8.61
C GLN A 72 12.15 0.37 7.86
N ALA A 73 12.90 1.23 8.56
CA ALA A 73 13.66 2.33 7.95
C ALA A 73 14.90 1.83 7.18
N ILE A 74 15.47 0.70 7.60
CA ILE A 74 16.69 0.14 7.01
C ILE A 74 16.43 -1.13 6.19
N ASP A 75 15.22 -1.68 6.26
CA ASP A 75 14.83 -2.91 5.58
C ASP A 75 15.00 -2.78 4.06
N PRO A 76 15.89 -3.58 3.45
CA PRO A 76 16.17 -3.50 2.02
C PRO A 76 14.97 -3.94 1.17
N THR A 77 14.09 -4.81 1.68
CA THR A 77 12.87 -5.22 0.98
C THR A 77 11.87 -4.07 0.90
N VAL A 78 11.70 -3.32 2.01
CA VAL A 78 10.87 -2.10 2.05
C VAL A 78 11.46 -1.03 1.14
N ARG A 79 12.80 -0.84 1.16
CA ARG A 79 13.46 0.13 0.29
C ARG A 79 13.32 -0.21 -1.19
N HIS A 80 13.47 -1.49 -1.56
CA HIS A 80 13.25 -1.98 -2.92
C HIS A 80 11.82 -1.72 -3.36
N ALA A 81 10.86 -2.10 -2.51
CA ALA A 81 9.43 -1.91 -2.75
C ALA A 81 9.04 -0.45 -3.04
N MET A 82 9.71 0.49 -2.38
CA MET A 82 9.49 1.92 -2.60
C MET A 82 9.94 2.41 -3.97
N ARG A 83 10.89 1.71 -4.62
CA ARG A 83 11.54 2.15 -5.87
C ARG A 83 11.20 1.29 -7.09
N SER A 84 10.77 0.05 -6.88
CA SER A 84 10.52 -0.91 -7.95
C SER A 84 9.21 -1.66 -7.73
N PRO A 85 8.42 -1.92 -8.79
CA PRO A 85 7.26 -2.79 -8.73
C PRO A 85 7.63 -4.28 -8.81
N SER A 86 8.88 -4.61 -9.18
CA SER A 86 9.33 -5.98 -9.38
C SER A 86 9.50 -6.73 -8.06
N PRO A 87 9.24 -8.04 -8.03
CA PRO A 87 9.55 -8.86 -6.86
C PRO A 87 11.05 -8.86 -6.55
N VAL A 88 11.37 -9.06 -5.28
CA VAL A 88 12.74 -9.27 -4.81
C VAL A 88 12.80 -10.55 -3.98
N VAL A 89 13.72 -11.45 -4.35
CA VAL A 89 14.05 -12.64 -3.56
C VAL A 89 15.12 -12.28 -2.54
N TRP A 90 14.99 -12.79 -1.32
CA TRP A 90 15.94 -12.54 -0.25
C TRP A 90 17.29 -13.21 -0.54
N SER A 91 18.38 -12.47 -0.36
CA SER A 91 19.75 -12.94 -0.52
C SER A 91 20.68 -12.21 0.44
N ASP A 92 21.87 -12.78 0.70
CA ASP A 92 22.88 -12.10 1.51
C ASP A 92 23.29 -10.75 0.90
N ASP A 93 23.37 -10.65 -0.44
CA ASP A 93 23.68 -9.39 -1.13
C ASP A 93 22.61 -8.32 -0.92
N LEU A 94 21.33 -8.70 -0.95
CA LEU A 94 20.22 -7.77 -0.71
C LEU A 94 20.31 -7.19 0.71
N PHE A 95 20.66 -8.03 1.67
CA PHE A 95 20.71 -7.71 3.09
C PHE A 95 22.08 -7.23 3.57
N ALA A 96 23.11 -7.19 2.71
CA ALA A 96 24.44 -6.68 3.05
C ALA A 96 24.42 -5.28 3.72
N PRO A 97 23.56 -4.32 3.33
CA PRO A 97 23.46 -3.02 3.99
C PRO A 97 22.77 -3.05 5.37
N ALA A 98 22.12 -4.16 5.74
CA ALA A 98 21.31 -4.32 6.94
C ALA A 98 21.59 -5.68 7.61
N ARG A 99 22.87 -5.98 7.82
CA ARG A 99 23.35 -7.29 8.27
C ARG A 99 22.77 -7.73 9.63
N GLU A 100 22.66 -6.81 10.59
CA GLU A 100 22.09 -7.12 11.92
C GLU A 100 20.63 -7.56 11.83
N LEU A 101 19.79 -6.79 11.10
CA LEU A 101 18.41 -7.17 10.77
C LEU A 101 18.35 -8.59 10.17
N TRP A 102 19.28 -8.90 9.26
CA TRP A 102 19.31 -10.17 8.57
C TRP A 102 19.70 -11.36 9.46
N GLU A 103 20.73 -11.18 10.28
CA GLU A 103 21.17 -12.18 11.25
C GLU A 103 20.08 -12.46 12.29
N GLU A 104 19.42 -11.41 12.80
CA GLU A 104 18.31 -11.57 13.73
C GLU A 104 17.11 -12.27 13.07
N ALA A 105 16.66 -11.82 11.89
CA ALA A 105 15.55 -12.45 11.17
C ALA A 105 15.78 -13.96 10.98
N ARG A 106 17.01 -14.35 10.59
CA ARG A 106 17.42 -15.76 10.44
C ARG A 106 17.38 -16.54 11.75
N SER A 107 17.73 -15.90 12.87
CA SER A 107 17.65 -16.51 14.21
C SER A 107 16.21 -16.84 14.61
N PHE A 108 15.22 -16.12 14.08
CA PHE A 108 13.79 -16.37 14.27
C PHE A 108 13.15 -17.25 13.17
N GLY A 109 13.95 -17.87 12.31
CA GLY A 109 13.46 -18.79 11.27
C GLY A 109 13.06 -18.11 9.94
N LEU A 110 13.29 -16.81 9.77
CA LEU A 110 13.05 -16.10 8.52
C LEU A 110 14.33 -16.13 7.67
N ARG A 111 14.57 -17.27 7.00
CA ARG A 111 15.86 -17.55 6.35
C ARG A 111 15.84 -17.39 4.85
N ALA A 112 14.71 -17.70 4.24
CA ALA A 112 14.46 -17.57 2.81
C ALA A 112 13.10 -16.94 2.59
N GLY A 113 12.96 -16.16 1.53
CA GLY A 113 11.71 -15.49 1.24
C GLY A 113 11.77 -14.62 0.01
N LEU A 114 10.65 -13.95 -0.25
CA LEU A 114 10.52 -12.94 -1.27
C LEU A 114 9.54 -11.87 -0.81
N ALA A 115 9.71 -10.66 -1.33
CA ALA A 115 8.76 -9.58 -1.18
C ALA A 115 8.26 -9.14 -2.56
N HIS A 116 6.96 -8.93 -2.66
CA HIS A 116 6.32 -8.41 -3.87
C HIS A 116 5.45 -7.21 -3.51
N THR A 117 5.59 -6.13 -4.28
CA THR A 117 4.79 -4.93 -4.13
C THR A 117 3.53 -4.93 -4.96
N CYS A 118 2.49 -4.27 -4.47
CA CYS A 118 1.36 -3.80 -5.27
C CYS A 118 1.19 -2.30 -5.08
N ARG A 119 0.74 -1.62 -6.13
CA ARG A 119 0.34 -0.22 -6.10
C ARG A 119 -0.99 -0.09 -6.81
N ASP A 120 -1.86 0.75 -6.30
CA ASP A 120 -3.10 1.07 -6.98
C ASP A 120 -3.04 2.45 -7.68
N ALA A 121 -4.12 2.79 -8.35
CA ALA A 121 -4.27 4.07 -9.05
C ALA A 121 -4.26 5.29 -8.10
N GLY A 122 -4.57 5.09 -6.82
CA GLY A 122 -4.51 6.13 -5.78
C GLY A 122 -3.14 6.27 -5.12
N GLY A 123 -2.11 5.59 -5.65
CA GLY A 123 -0.76 5.63 -5.10
C GLY A 123 -0.62 4.95 -3.73
N MET A 124 -1.62 4.20 -3.27
CA MET A 124 -1.50 3.35 -2.10
C MET A 124 -0.53 2.22 -2.42
N GLY A 125 0.47 2.04 -1.55
CA GLY A 125 1.48 1.01 -1.70
C GLY A 125 1.23 -0.14 -0.75
N GLY A 126 1.21 -1.36 -1.27
CA GLY A 126 1.22 -2.60 -0.50
C GLY A 126 2.47 -3.41 -0.77
N MET A 127 2.87 -4.24 0.19
CA MET A 127 3.93 -5.22 0.02
C MET A 127 3.54 -6.50 0.74
N LEU A 128 3.43 -7.61 0.01
CA LEU A 128 3.30 -8.95 0.59
C LEU A 128 4.67 -9.61 0.58
N THR A 129 5.07 -10.13 1.73
CA THR A 129 6.29 -10.87 1.94
C THR A 129 5.93 -12.30 2.32
N LEU A 130 6.57 -13.27 1.69
CA LEU A 130 6.47 -14.69 2.00
C LEU A 130 7.84 -15.19 2.46
N ALA A 131 7.89 -15.91 3.57
CA ALA A 131 9.15 -16.37 4.16
C ALA A 131 9.04 -17.79 4.71
N ARG A 132 10.17 -18.48 4.78
CA ARG A 132 10.31 -19.84 5.31
C ARG A 132 11.66 -20.03 6.01
N ALA A 133 11.72 -21.06 6.85
CA ALA A 133 12.96 -21.48 7.52
C ALA A 133 13.86 -22.35 6.63
N GLY A 134 13.31 -22.88 5.54
CA GLY A 134 14.01 -23.77 4.61
C GLY A 134 14.92 -23.09 3.60
N GLU A 135 15.08 -23.73 2.45
CA GLU A 135 16.01 -23.33 1.39
C GLU A 135 15.61 -22.02 0.70
N THR A 136 16.58 -21.35 0.08
CA THR A 136 16.37 -20.16 -0.74
C THR A 136 15.42 -20.43 -1.90
N VAL A 137 14.64 -19.43 -2.30
CA VAL A 137 13.74 -19.55 -3.46
C VAL A 137 14.57 -19.62 -4.74
N THR A 138 14.51 -20.77 -5.43
CA THR A 138 15.26 -20.97 -6.67
C THR A 138 14.57 -20.31 -7.87
N THR A 139 15.29 -20.07 -8.96
CA THR A 139 14.71 -19.56 -10.20
C THR A 139 13.62 -20.47 -10.76
N ALA A 140 13.81 -21.79 -10.69
CA ALA A 140 12.83 -22.76 -11.15
C ALA A 140 11.56 -22.75 -10.28
N GLU A 141 11.72 -22.67 -8.96
CA GLU A 141 10.59 -22.51 -8.03
C GLU A 141 9.82 -21.21 -8.31
N TRP A 142 10.53 -20.10 -8.50
CA TRP A 142 9.91 -18.83 -8.84
C TRP A 142 9.09 -18.93 -10.14
N GLN A 143 9.66 -19.51 -11.21
CA GLN A 143 8.95 -19.68 -12.47
C GLN A 143 7.69 -20.54 -12.32
N ALA A 144 7.72 -21.57 -11.49
CA ALA A 144 6.57 -22.43 -11.23
C ALA A 144 5.48 -21.73 -10.39
N LYS A 145 5.86 -20.93 -9.39
CA LYS A 145 4.93 -20.34 -8.41
C LYS A 145 4.54 -18.89 -8.71
N ALA A 146 5.22 -18.19 -9.62
CA ALA A 146 5.07 -16.75 -9.85
C ALA A 146 3.62 -16.32 -10.10
N CYS A 147 2.88 -17.01 -10.97
CA CYS A 147 1.48 -16.68 -11.24
C CYS A 147 0.58 -16.75 -10.00
N HIS A 148 0.79 -17.76 -9.15
CA HIS A 148 0.03 -17.94 -7.91
C HIS A 148 0.41 -16.87 -6.88
N ILE A 149 1.71 -16.59 -6.74
CA ILE A 149 2.21 -15.54 -5.85
C ILE A 149 1.66 -14.18 -6.28
N LEU A 150 1.77 -13.81 -7.55
CA LEU A 150 1.27 -12.55 -8.08
C LEU A 150 -0.23 -12.36 -7.81
N TRP A 151 -1.01 -13.43 -8.01
CA TRP A 151 -2.44 -13.40 -7.74
C TRP A 151 -2.75 -13.26 -6.25
N LEU A 152 -2.02 -13.99 -5.39
CA LEU A 152 -2.14 -13.85 -3.95
C LEU A 152 -1.80 -12.44 -3.47
N VAL A 153 -0.71 -11.85 -3.98
CA VAL A 153 -0.29 -10.47 -3.64
C VAL A 153 -1.42 -9.50 -3.99
N GLN A 154 -2.00 -9.61 -5.19
CA GLN A 154 -3.08 -8.74 -5.63
C GLN A 154 -4.35 -8.93 -4.78
N ALA A 155 -4.77 -10.18 -4.52
CA ALA A 155 -5.95 -10.47 -3.72
C ALA A 155 -5.81 -9.95 -2.28
N VAL A 156 -4.66 -10.19 -1.65
CA VAL A 156 -4.36 -9.67 -0.30
C VAL A 156 -4.38 -8.15 -0.31
N HIS A 157 -3.77 -7.51 -1.31
CA HIS A 157 -3.70 -6.06 -1.40
C HIS A 157 -5.09 -5.42 -1.51
N LEU A 158 -5.94 -5.92 -2.41
CA LEU A 158 -7.30 -5.41 -2.60
C LEU A 158 -8.14 -5.56 -1.34
N SER A 159 -8.08 -6.71 -0.67
CA SER A 159 -8.81 -6.92 0.58
C SER A 159 -8.28 -6.06 1.72
N MET A 160 -6.96 -5.97 1.89
CA MET A 160 -6.33 -5.15 2.94
C MET A 160 -6.67 -3.67 2.78
N ILE A 161 -6.58 -3.13 1.56
CA ILE A 161 -6.98 -1.73 1.30
C ILE A 161 -8.44 -1.53 1.67
N ARG A 162 -9.34 -2.41 1.23
CA ARG A 162 -10.77 -2.29 1.53
C ARG A 162 -11.03 -2.22 3.04
N VAL A 163 -10.36 -3.03 3.85
CA VAL A 163 -10.62 -3.12 5.30
C VAL A 163 -9.82 -2.11 6.14
N ILE A 164 -8.65 -1.66 5.69
CA ILE A 164 -7.73 -0.82 6.47
C ILE A 164 -7.72 0.63 5.98
N ALA A 165 -7.78 0.88 4.67
CA ALA A 165 -7.61 2.22 4.12
C ALA A 165 -8.66 3.23 4.66
N PRO A 166 -9.95 2.88 4.81
CA PRO A 166 -10.93 3.78 5.43
C PRO A 166 -10.62 4.11 6.90
N LYS A 167 -9.95 3.20 7.63
CA LYS A 167 -9.54 3.41 9.04
C LYS A 167 -8.32 4.33 9.13
N LEU A 168 -7.36 4.18 8.21
CA LEU A 168 -6.12 4.97 8.20
C LEU A 168 -6.31 6.35 7.56
N GLN A 169 -7.14 6.45 6.53
CA GLN A 169 -7.36 7.66 5.75
C GLN A 169 -8.84 7.77 5.34
N PRO A 170 -9.70 8.26 6.25
CA PRO A 170 -11.14 8.42 5.98
C PRO A 170 -11.45 9.28 4.76
N GLU A 171 -10.53 10.18 4.39
CA GLU A 171 -10.66 11.08 3.24
C GLU A 171 -10.77 10.33 1.90
N ILE A 172 -10.39 9.05 1.83
CA ILE A 172 -10.57 8.20 0.64
C ILE A 172 -12.06 8.07 0.25
N ALA A 173 -12.98 8.14 1.22
CA ALA A 173 -14.41 8.06 0.96
C ALA A 173 -15.06 9.40 0.56
N VAL A 174 -14.28 10.49 0.52
CA VAL A 174 -14.80 11.83 0.23
C VAL A 174 -15.25 11.93 -1.22
N GLN A 175 -16.45 12.49 -1.41
CA GLN A 175 -16.97 12.85 -2.73
C GLN A 175 -16.98 14.36 -2.92
N LEU A 176 -16.30 14.80 -3.97
CA LEU A 176 -16.33 16.19 -4.43
C LEU A 176 -17.46 16.36 -5.45
N SER A 177 -18.10 17.53 -5.44
CA SER A 177 -19.03 17.89 -6.50
C SER A 177 -18.28 18.15 -7.80
N ARG A 178 -18.96 18.02 -8.93
CA ARG A 178 -18.39 18.34 -10.25
C ARG A 178 -17.73 19.72 -10.27
N ARG A 179 -18.35 20.72 -9.63
CA ARG A 179 -17.83 22.09 -9.60
C ARG A 179 -16.61 22.25 -8.68
N GLU A 180 -16.56 21.52 -7.56
CA GLU A 180 -15.37 21.45 -6.72
C GLU A 180 -14.19 20.82 -7.48
N VAL A 181 -14.43 19.74 -8.23
CA VAL A 181 -13.41 19.10 -9.08
C VAL A 181 -12.91 20.04 -10.16
N GLU A 182 -13.82 20.70 -10.91
CA GLU A 182 -13.46 21.66 -11.96
C GLU A 182 -12.57 22.79 -11.42
N VAL A 183 -12.92 23.36 -10.27
CA VAL A 183 -12.15 24.44 -9.64
C VAL A 183 -10.79 23.93 -9.14
N LEU A 184 -10.72 22.74 -8.51
CA LEU A 184 -9.45 22.18 -8.05
C LEU A 184 -8.52 21.78 -9.20
N ARG A 185 -9.04 21.29 -10.33
CA ARG A 185 -8.23 21.00 -11.52
C ARG A 185 -7.51 22.24 -12.00
N TRP A 186 -8.21 23.35 -12.22
CA TRP A 186 -7.57 24.60 -12.63
C TRP A 186 -6.65 25.17 -11.56
N THR A 187 -6.97 24.99 -10.28
CA THR A 187 -6.08 25.36 -9.18
C THR A 187 -4.78 24.54 -9.24
N GLY A 188 -4.84 23.25 -9.60
CA GLY A 188 -3.68 22.39 -9.78
C GLY A 188 -2.82 22.75 -10.98
N GLU A 189 -3.42 23.32 -12.03
CA GLU A 189 -2.72 23.95 -13.16
C GLU A 189 -2.12 25.33 -12.81
N GLY A 190 -2.20 25.75 -11.54
CA GLY A 190 -1.62 27.00 -11.05
C GLY A 190 -2.45 28.26 -11.32
N LYS A 191 -3.72 28.13 -11.75
CA LYS A 191 -4.59 29.29 -12.01
C LYS A 191 -5.01 30.00 -10.72
N THR A 192 -5.08 31.32 -10.79
CA THR A 192 -5.64 32.18 -9.75
C THR A 192 -7.16 32.11 -9.73
N SER A 193 -7.79 32.47 -8.61
CA SER A 193 -9.26 32.44 -8.50
C SER A 193 -9.95 33.33 -9.53
N GLY A 194 -9.33 34.45 -9.93
CA GLY A 194 -9.82 35.34 -11.00
C GLY A 194 -9.72 34.70 -12.40
N GLU A 195 -8.60 34.04 -12.72
CA GLU A 195 -8.49 33.29 -13.99
C GLU A 195 -9.49 32.14 -14.07
N ILE A 196 -9.68 31.40 -12.97
CA ILE A 196 -10.66 30.31 -12.89
C ILE A 196 -12.08 30.86 -13.07
N ALA A 197 -12.38 32.00 -12.45
CA ALA A 197 -13.66 32.70 -12.60
C ALA A 197 -13.93 33.04 -14.07
N ASN A 198 -12.93 33.56 -14.79
CA ASN A 198 -13.03 33.85 -16.23
C ASN A 198 -13.24 32.58 -17.06
N ILE A 199 -12.46 31.51 -16.80
CA ILE A 199 -12.55 30.23 -17.53
C ILE A 199 -13.93 29.58 -17.34
N LEU A 200 -14.44 29.60 -16.11
CA LEU A 200 -15.68 28.91 -15.73
C LEU A 200 -16.93 29.80 -15.80
N ASN A 201 -16.78 31.05 -16.25
CA ASN A 201 -17.81 32.09 -16.31
C ASN A 201 -18.61 32.24 -14.99
N ILE A 202 -17.90 32.40 -13.87
CA ILE A 202 -18.46 32.64 -12.53
C ILE A 202 -17.68 33.74 -11.81
N THR A 203 -18.16 34.17 -10.63
CA THR A 203 -17.41 35.14 -9.82
C THR A 203 -16.24 34.49 -9.09
N GLU A 204 -15.20 35.29 -8.81
CA GLU A 204 -14.07 34.86 -7.96
C GLU A 204 -14.54 34.39 -6.57
N ARG A 205 -15.57 35.05 -6.03
CA ARG A 205 -16.22 34.64 -4.78
C ARG A 205 -16.79 33.22 -4.87
N THR A 206 -17.41 32.85 -5.98
CA THR A 206 -17.95 31.50 -6.22
C THR A 206 -16.83 30.47 -6.33
N VAL A 207 -15.71 30.81 -6.98
CA VAL A 207 -14.50 29.95 -7.02
C VAL A 207 -14.01 29.68 -5.59
N ASN A 208 -13.80 30.74 -4.81
CA ASN A 208 -13.30 30.63 -3.43
C ASN A 208 -14.28 29.84 -2.53
N PHE A 209 -15.59 29.94 -2.78
CA PHE A 209 -16.59 29.12 -2.10
C PHE A 209 -16.40 27.62 -2.39
N HIS A 210 -16.24 27.23 -3.65
CA HIS A 210 -16.00 25.82 -4.01
C HIS A 210 -14.65 25.30 -3.49
N ILE A 211 -13.59 26.11 -3.53
CA ILE A 211 -12.30 25.74 -2.91
C ILE A 211 -12.48 25.48 -1.42
N SER A 212 -13.18 26.37 -0.71
CA SER A 212 -13.40 26.24 0.73
C SER A 212 -14.21 25.00 1.08
N LYS A 213 -15.24 24.67 0.28
CA LYS A 213 -16.03 23.44 0.44
C LYS A 213 -15.19 22.19 0.20
N ALA A 214 -14.37 22.17 -0.85
CA ALA A 214 -13.49 21.05 -1.14
C ALA A 214 -12.42 20.86 -0.05
N MET A 215 -11.81 21.96 0.42
CA MET A 215 -10.86 21.94 1.54
C MET A 215 -11.49 21.37 2.81
N ALA A 216 -12.70 21.79 3.16
CA ALA A 216 -13.40 21.28 4.33
C ALA A 216 -13.68 19.77 4.22
N LYS A 217 -14.10 19.29 3.04
CA LYS A 217 -14.34 17.87 2.79
C LYS A 217 -13.07 17.02 2.86
N LEU A 218 -11.95 17.53 2.34
CA LEU A 218 -10.65 16.84 2.31
C LEU A 218 -9.84 17.02 3.60
N ASN A 219 -10.36 17.76 4.57
CA ASN A 219 -9.64 18.17 5.78
C ASN A 219 -8.29 18.85 5.45
N ALA A 220 -8.29 19.71 4.44
CA ALA A 220 -7.10 20.36 3.91
C ALA A 220 -6.88 21.73 4.55
N VAL A 221 -5.64 22.03 4.95
CA VAL A 221 -5.27 23.32 5.57
C VAL A 221 -5.14 24.47 4.57
N ASN A 222 -4.93 24.19 3.30
CA ASN A 222 -4.85 25.20 2.23
C ASN A 222 -5.19 24.57 0.86
N LYS A 223 -5.36 25.43 -0.16
CA LYS A 223 -5.73 24.99 -1.52
C LYS A 223 -4.69 24.07 -2.15
N THR A 224 -3.40 24.24 -1.87
CA THR A 224 -2.33 23.38 -2.38
C THR A 224 -2.44 21.96 -1.80
N ALA A 225 -2.66 21.86 -0.49
CA ALA A 225 -2.92 20.59 0.18
C ALA A 225 -4.19 19.92 -0.37
N ALA A 226 -5.27 20.68 -0.60
CA ALA A 226 -6.51 20.15 -1.15
C ALA A 226 -6.33 19.59 -2.56
N VAL A 227 -5.64 20.31 -3.45
CA VAL A 227 -5.31 19.83 -4.80
C VAL A 227 -4.49 18.55 -4.72
N LEU A 228 -3.42 18.54 -3.92
CA LEU A 228 -2.55 17.38 -3.76
C LEU A 228 -3.34 16.16 -3.23
N GLN A 229 -4.16 16.34 -2.20
CA GLN A 229 -5.00 15.29 -1.65
C GLN A 229 -6.01 14.77 -2.67
N ALA A 230 -6.72 15.66 -3.36
CA ALA A 230 -7.67 15.26 -4.40
C ALA A 230 -6.98 14.51 -5.56
N ALA A 231 -5.80 14.96 -5.98
CA ALA A 231 -5.02 14.28 -7.02
C ALA A 231 -4.59 12.88 -6.58
N MET A 232 -4.01 12.75 -5.38
CA MET A 232 -3.55 11.45 -4.87
C MET A 232 -4.69 10.47 -4.60
N LEU A 233 -5.86 10.97 -4.23
CA LEU A 233 -7.06 10.14 -4.04
C LEU A 233 -7.79 9.80 -5.35
N GLY A 234 -7.27 10.23 -6.50
CA GLY A 234 -7.93 10.00 -7.80
C GLY A 234 -9.23 10.78 -7.98
N LEU A 235 -9.48 11.82 -7.19
CA LEU A 235 -10.70 12.63 -7.25
C LEU A 235 -10.68 13.69 -8.36
N LEU A 236 -9.52 13.88 -9.01
CA LEU A 236 -9.33 14.85 -10.09
C LEU A 236 -9.24 14.22 -11.49
N SER A 237 -9.31 12.90 -11.63
CA SER A 237 -9.34 12.20 -12.94
C SER A 237 -10.64 12.42 -13.69
#